data_AF-A0A960JNX1-F1
#
_entry.id   AF-A0A960JNX1-F1
#
_cell.length_a   1.000
_cell.length_b   1.000
_cell.length_c   1.000
_cell.angle_alpha   90.00
_cell.angle_beta   90.00
_cell.angle_gamma   90.00
#
_symmetry.space_group_name_H-M   'P 1'
#
loop_
_entity.id
_entity.type
_entity.pdbx_description
1 polymer ?
#
loop_
_entity_poly.entity_id
_entity_poly.type
_entity_poly.pdbx_seq_one_letter_code
_entity_poly.pdbx_strand_id
1 'polypeptide(L)'
;MGGTQRSSRVVRGALRAARRGRRMERLMPTAPSPTADTHPKQAAIETPDAPLHYLDHAATTPLRPEAAAAMAEVTQGDLWANPSGGHLMARRARRAADDARDELAGLFGAQPSEIVFTSGGTEADNLAVYGSVGPGGPREGRSVVCSSIEHPAIRTPVRRIGGFEVGVDATGRVDLAALEETLTAASDRGEPVGLVSVILVNNEVGTIA
;
A
#
# COMPACT_ATOMS: atom_id res chain seq x y z
N MET A 1 -18.64 39.54 40.21
CA MET A 1 -19.81 40.43 40.03
C MET A 1 -19.29 41.80 39.62
N GLY A 2 -19.83 42.35 38.52
CA GLY A 2 -19.45 43.65 37.93
C GLY A 2 -18.16 43.57 37.10
N GLY A 3 -18.10 43.94 35.83
CA GLY A 3 -19.05 44.60 34.94
C GLY A 3 -18.20 45.31 33.88
N THR A 4 -18.31 44.91 32.62
CA THR A 4 -17.83 45.73 31.49
C THR A 4 -18.59 45.34 30.23
N GLN A 5 -19.70 46.05 30.01
CA GLN A 5 -20.38 46.10 28.71
C GLN A 5 -19.64 47.11 27.82
N ARG A 6 -19.27 46.70 26.61
CA ARG A 6 -19.14 47.60 25.46
C ARG A 6 -19.77 46.96 24.23
N SER A 7 -21.01 47.39 24.01
CA SER A 7 -21.63 47.86 22.77
C SER A 7 -20.98 47.49 21.42
N SER A 8 -21.79 46.78 20.63
CA SER A 8 -22.14 46.99 19.20
C SER A 8 -21.12 47.67 18.26
N ARG A 9 -20.82 47.04 17.12
CA ARG A 9 -21.37 47.41 15.80
C ARG A 9 -20.78 46.55 14.66
N VAL A 10 -21.65 46.26 13.67
CA VAL A 10 -21.36 45.95 12.26
C VAL A 10 -20.67 44.61 11.95
N VAL A 11 -21.46 43.59 11.57
CA VAL A 11 -21.38 42.92 10.23
C VAL A 11 -22.75 42.29 9.95
N ARG A 12 -23.65 43.02 9.29
CA ARG A 12 -24.79 42.44 8.56
C ARG A 12 -24.70 42.95 7.13
N GLY A 13 -24.45 42.07 6.19
CA GLY A 13 -24.52 42.39 4.77
C GLY A 13 -23.72 41.44 3.91
N ALA A 14 -24.35 40.36 3.46
CA ALA A 14 -24.19 39.75 2.13
C ALA A 14 -24.74 38.32 2.15
N LEU A 15 -26.05 38.16 1.92
CA LEU A 15 -26.65 36.89 1.48
C LEU A 15 -28.09 37.15 1.06
N ARG A 16 -28.25 37.68 -0.16
CA ARG A 16 -29.51 37.65 -0.92
C ARG A 16 -29.23 38.07 -2.37
N ALA A 17 -29.10 37.08 -3.26
CA ALA A 17 -29.60 37.15 -4.63
C ALA A 17 -29.35 35.81 -5.33
N ALA A 18 -30.24 35.48 -6.28
CA ALA A 18 -30.14 34.41 -7.28
C ALA A 18 -30.64 32.99 -6.90
N ARG A 19 -31.90 32.89 -6.47
CA ARG A 19 -32.79 31.80 -6.91
C ARG A 19 -33.68 32.33 -8.04
N ARG A 20 -33.30 32.06 -9.29
CA ARG A 20 -34.22 32.06 -10.45
C ARG A 20 -33.75 31.00 -11.43
N GLY A 21 -34.59 29.98 -11.61
CA GLY A 21 -34.39 28.94 -12.61
C GLY A 21 -34.36 29.53 -14.01
N ARG A 22 -33.44 29.02 -14.82
CA ARG A 22 -33.50 29.06 -16.28
C ARG A 22 -33.02 27.71 -16.80
N ARG A 23 -33.99 26.95 -17.31
CA ARG A 23 -33.79 25.76 -18.13
C ARG A 23 -33.17 26.26 -19.44
N MET A 24 -31.90 25.96 -19.70
CA MET A 24 -31.29 26.16 -21.01
C MET A 24 -31.16 24.81 -21.68
N GLU A 25 -31.89 24.66 -22.78
CA GLU A 25 -31.73 23.63 -23.79
C GLU A 25 -30.28 23.63 -24.29
N ARG A 26 -29.68 22.44 -24.35
CA ARG A 26 -28.33 22.23 -24.83
C ARG A 26 -28.45 21.57 -26.20
N LEU A 27 -28.16 22.32 -27.25
CA LEU A 27 -28.04 21.84 -28.62
C LEU A 27 -26.73 22.37 -29.18
N MET A 28 -25.68 21.54 -29.15
CA MET A 28 -24.50 21.65 -30.01
C MET A 28 -24.01 20.23 -30.32
N PRO A 29 -23.62 19.92 -31.57
CA PRO A 29 -23.27 18.57 -31.99
C PRO A 29 -21.83 18.24 -31.58
N THR A 30 -21.61 17.09 -30.98
CA THR A 30 -20.26 16.56 -30.74
C THR A 30 -19.93 15.55 -31.83
N ALA A 31 -18.93 15.87 -32.66
CA ALA A 31 -18.31 14.92 -33.58
C ALA A 31 -17.73 13.71 -32.80
N PRO A 32 -17.72 12.49 -33.39
CA PRO A 32 -17.18 11.32 -32.71
C PRO A 32 -15.66 11.45 -32.51
N SER A 33 -15.21 11.16 -31.30
CA SER A 33 -13.80 11.05 -30.93
C SER A 33 -13.14 9.88 -31.68
N PRO A 34 -11.88 9.99 -32.15
CA PRO A 34 -11.21 8.89 -32.83
C PRO A 34 -11.02 7.71 -31.87
N THR A 35 -11.16 6.52 -32.45
CA THR A 35 -11.22 5.18 -31.86
C THR A 35 -10.31 4.95 -30.67
N ALA A 36 -10.90 4.55 -29.54
CA ALA A 36 -10.17 3.90 -28.45
C ALA A 36 -9.65 2.55 -28.94
N ASP A 37 -8.34 2.33 -28.80
CA ASP A 37 -7.72 1.01 -28.92
C ASP A 37 -8.47 0.01 -28.03
N THR A 38 -9.20 -0.91 -28.64
CA THR A 38 -9.86 -2.00 -27.95
C THR A 38 -8.81 -3.03 -27.54
N HIS A 39 -8.22 -2.87 -26.35
CA HIS A 39 -7.64 -4.01 -25.65
C HIS A 39 -8.75 -5.03 -25.39
N PRO A 40 -8.64 -6.29 -25.85
CA PRO A 40 -9.66 -7.30 -25.62
C PRO A 40 -9.53 -7.77 -24.17
N LYS A 41 -10.12 -7.06 -23.21
CA LYS A 41 -10.03 -7.41 -21.78
C LYS A 41 -11.29 -7.99 -21.14
N GLN A 42 -12.35 -8.23 -21.89
CA GLN A 42 -13.53 -8.92 -21.37
C GLN A 42 -14.14 -9.83 -22.43
N ALA A 43 -13.48 -10.95 -22.71
CA ALA A 43 -14.21 -12.10 -23.26
C ALA A 43 -15.13 -12.64 -22.16
N ALA A 44 -16.39 -12.94 -22.51
CA ALA A 44 -17.28 -13.65 -21.60
C ALA A 44 -16.60 -14.97 -21.22
N ILE A 45 -16.38 -15.20 -19.92
CA ILE A 45 -15.78 -16.44 -19.44
C ILE A 45 -16.86 -17.52 -19.55
N GLU A 46 -16.79 -18.34 -20.60
CA GLU A 46 -17.57 -19.57 -20.69
C GLU A 46 -17.19 -20.46 -19.50
N THR A 47 -18.19 -20.89 -18.74
CA THR A 47 -17.98 -21.80 -17.62
C THR A 47 -17.73 -23.19 -18.22
N PRO A 48 -16.55 -23.80 -18.01
CA PRO A 48 -16.27 -25.10 -18.61
C PRO A 48 -17.18 -26.18 -18.03
N ASP A 49 -17.63 -27.11 -18.88
CA ASP A 49 -18.41 -28.31 -18.48
C ASP A 49 -17.58 -29.28 -17.61
N ALA A 50 -16.26 -29.12 -17.58
CA ALA A 50 -15.31 -29.90 -16.79
C ALA A 50 -14.96 -29.20 -15.46
N PRO A 51 -14.57 -29.96 -14.41
CA PRO A 51 -14.15 -29.37 -13.15
C PRO A 51 -12.97 -28.41 -13.35
N LEU A 52 -13.10 -27.20 -12.79
CA LEU A 52 -12.05 -26.19 -12.82
C LEU A 52 -10.92 -26.59 -11.86
N HIS A 53 -9.73 -26.83 -12.40
CA HIS A 53 -8.52 -27.04 -11.62
C HIS A 53 -7.73 -25.74 -11.50
N TYR A 54 -7.58 -25.22 -10.29
CA TYR A 54 -6.86 -23.97 -10.03
C TYR A 54 -5.39 -24.26 -9.75
N LEU A 55 -4.50 -23.77 -10.63
CA LEU A 55 -3.05 -23.96 -10.56
C LEU A 55 -2.30 -22.63 -10.51
N ASP A 56 -2.90 -21.61 -9.89
CA ASP A 56 -2.36 -20.24 -9.84
C ASP A 56 -2.32 -19.67 -8.40
N HIS A 57 -1.98 -20.53 -7.44
CA HIS A 57 -1.90 -20.14 -6.02
C HIS A 57 -0.85 -19.04 -5.73
N ALA A 58 0.12 -18.85 -6.63
CA ALA A 58 1.11 -17.79 -6.52
C ALA A 58 0.53 -16.39 -6.81
N ALA A 59 -0.50 -16.28 -7.66
CA ALA A 59 -1.18 -15.00 -7.92
C ALA A 59 -2.18 -14.65 -6.80
N THR A 60 -2.98 -15.62 -6.36
CA THR A 60 -3.83 -15.51 -5.18
C THR A 60 -4.28 -16.90 -4.72
N THR A 61 -4.71 -17.01 -3.47
CA THR A 61 -5.20 -18.28 -2.91
C THR A 61 -6.58 -18.09 -2.30
N PRO A 62 -7.49 -19.08 -2.40
CA PRO A 62 -8.75 -19.05 -1.67
C PRO A 62 -8.50 -18.84 -0.17
N LEU A 63 -9.32 -17.99 0.45
CA LEU A 63 -9.27 -17.74 1.88
C LEU A 63 -9.59 -19.03 2.64
N ARG A 64 -8.82 -19.33 3.68
CA ARG A 64 -9.11 -20.47 4.56
C ARG A 64 -10.44 -20.27 5.28
N PRO A 65 -11.26 -21.33 5.48
CA PRO A 65 -12.55 -21.21 6.16
C PRO A 65 -12.47 -20.55 7.53
N GLU A 66 -11.42 -20.83 8.30
CA GLU A 66 -11.20 -20.27 9.64
C GLU A 66 -10.92 -18.76 9.58
N ALA A 67 -10.19 -18.30 8.57
CA ALA A 67 -9.94 -16.88 8.36
C ALA A 67 -11.22 -16.14 7.90
N ALA A 68 -12.05 -16.78 7.07
CA ALA A 68 -13.35 -16.24 6.70
C ALA A 68 -14.28 -16.09 7.91
N ALA A 69 -14.29 -17.09 8.81
CA ALA A 69 -15.07 -17.06 10.04
C ALA A 69 -14.59 -15.95 11.00
N ALA A 70 -13.28 -15.78 11.19
CA ALA A 70 -12.73 -14.71 12.01
C ALA A 70 -13.10 -13.31 11.47
N MET A 71 -13.05 -13.11 10.15
CA MET A 71 -13.49 -11.85 9.53
C MET A 71 -14.99 -11.60 9.69
N ALA A 72 -15.82 -12.65 9.65
CA ALA A 72 -17.25 -12.55 9.92
C ALA A 72 -17.52 -12.13 11.37
N GLU A 73 -16.76 -12.64 12.35
CA GLU A 73 -16.87 -12.20 13.74
C GLU A 73 -16.57 -10.71 13.89
N VAL A 74 -15.57 -10.20 13.17
CA VAL A 74 -15.24 -8.77 13.22
C VAL A 74 -16.34 -7.89 12.63
N THR A 75 -16.89 -8.31 11.49
CA THR A 75 -17.83 -7.48 10.71
C THR A 75 -19.29 -7.65 11.11
N GLN A 76 -19.69 -8.81 11.62
CA GLN A 76 -21.06 -9.16 11.97
C GLN A 76 -21.27 -9.36 13.48
N GLY A 77 -20.19 -9.53 14.25
CA GLY A 77 -20.21 -9.69 15.70
C GLY A 77 -20.05 -8.36 16.46
N ASP A 78 -19.39 -8.41 17.63
CA ASP A 78 -19.30 -7.30 18.59
C ASP A 78 -18.05 -6.41 18.44
N LEU A 79 -17.27 -6.58 17.38
CA LEU A 79 -15.97 -5.91 17.18
C LEU A 79 -15.99 -4.76 16.16
N TRP A 80 -17.17 -4.33 15.69
CA TRP A 80 -17.34 -3.29 14.67
C TRP A 80 -16.93 -1.86 15.10
N ALA A 81 -16.71 -1.64 16.40
CA ALA A 81 -16.47 -0.32 16.95
C ALA A 81 -15.08 0.24 16.59
N ASN A 82 -14.97 1.56 16.51
CA ASN A 82 -13.68 2.23 16.29
C ASN A 82 -12.71 1.96 17.46
N PRO A 83 -11.54 1.31 17.22
CA PRO A 83 -10.61 0.93 18.27
C PRO A 83 -9.88 2.11 18.95
N SER A 84 -10.01 3.33 18.43
CA SER A 84 -9.50 4.54 19.09
C SER A 84 -10.46 5.14 20.12
N GLY A 85 -11.68 4.61 20.24
CA GLY A 85 -12.67 5.06 21.22
C GLY A 85 -12.39 4.60 22.65
N GLY A 86 -12.92 5.34 23.63
CA GLY A 86 -12.74 5.02 25.05
C GLY A 86 -13.78 4.07 25.66
N HIS A 87 -14.85 3.72 24.95
CA HIS A 87 -15.96 2.90 25.48
C HIS A 87 -15.67 1.39 25.40
N LEU A 88 -16.51 0.57 26.05
CA LEU A 88 -16.32 -0.88 26.14
C LEU A 88 -16.14 -1.54 24.77
N MET A 89 -17.02 -1.24 23.81
CA MET A 89 -16.94 -1.86 22.47
C MET A 89 -15.66 -1.47 21.72
N ALA A 90 -15.19 -0.21 21.83
CA ALA A 90 -13.93 0.22 21.24
C ALA A 90 -12.73 -0.51 21.84
N ARG A 91 -12.71 -0.71 23.18
CA ARG A 91 -11.66 -1.48 23.86
C ARG A 91 -11.65 -2.96 23.42
N ARG A 92 -12.82 -3.55 23.16
CA ARG A 92 -12.92 -4.91 22.60
C ARG A 92 -12.33 -5.00 21.20
N ALA A 93 -12.70 -4.09 20.30
CA ALA A 93 -12.13 -4.01 18.96
C ALA A 93 -10.61 -3.78 18.98
N ARG A 94 -10.13 -2.89 19.86
CA ARG A 94 -8.69 -2.65 20.07
C ARG A 94 -7.98 -3.91 20.54
N ARG A 95 -8.55 -4.63 21.51
CA ARG A 95 -7.99 -5.87 22.02
C ARG A 95 -7.85 -6.92 20.92
N ALA A 96 -8.86 -7.09 20.05
CA ALA A 96 -8.78 -8.03 18.94
C ALA A 96 -7.60 -7.72 17.99
N ALA A 97 -7.37 -6.44 17.68
CA ALA A 97 -6.22 -6.03 16.86
C ALA A 97 -4.86 -6.20 17.58
N ASP A 98 -4.83 -5.98 18.89
CA ASP A 98 -3.62 -6.18 19.70
C ASP A 98 -3.29 -7.68 19.85
N ASP A 99 -4.29 -8.53 20.12
CA ASP A 99 -4.14 -9.99 20.20
C ASP A 99 -3.62 -10.55 18.86
N ALA A 100 -4.17 -10.10 17.72
CA ALA A 100 -3.67 -10.48 16.39
C ALA A 100 -2.23 -10.00 16.13
N ARG A 101 -1.83 -8.84 16.70
CA ARG A 101 -0.47 -8.32 16.60
C ARG A 101 0.51 -9.20 17.38
N ASP A 102 0.12 -9.63 18.57
CA ASP A 102 0.93 -10.51 19.43
C ASP A 102 1.14 -11.89 18.77
N GLU A 103 0.10 -12.45 18.13
CA GLU A 103 0.21 -13.70 17.37
C GLU A 103 1.19 -13.58 16.19
N LEU A 104 1.07 -12.53 15.38
CA LEU A 104 1.99 -12.28 14.26
C LEU A 104 3.43 -12.08 14.73
N ALA A 105 3.63 -11.31 15.81
CA ALA A 105 4.95 -11.10 16.39
C ALA A 105 5.59 -12.43 16.81
N GLY A 106 4.83 -13.32 17.45
CA GLY A 106 5.28 -14.67 17.81
C GLY A 106 5.66 -15.52 16.59
N LEU A 107 4.89 -15.46 15.50
CA LEU A 107 5.17 -16.19 14.26
C LEU A 107 6.47 -15.75 13.58
N PHE A 108 6.76 -14.44 13.63
CA PHE A 108 7.96 -13.87 13.01
C PHE A 108 9.17 -13.75 13.95
N GLY A 109 9.02 -14.10 15.23
CA GLY A 109 10.07 -13.90 16.24
C GLY A 109 10.37 -12.42 16.53
N ALA A 110 9.39 -11.55 16.34
CA ALA A 110 9.48 -10.10 16.52
C ALA A 110 8.82 -9.65 17.84
N GLN A 111 9.02 -8.40 18.22
CA GLN A 111 8.24 -7.73 19.25
C GLN A 111 6.92 -7.22 18.67
N PRO A 112 5.81 -7.18 19.45
CA PRO A 112 4.56 -6.61 18.98
C PRO A 112 4.70 -5.18 18.44
N SER A 113 5.60 -4.36 19.02
CA SER A 113 5.87 -2.99 18.55
C SER A 113 6.51 -2.90 17.17
N GLU A 114 7.05 -4.01 16.64
CA GLU A 114 7.66 -4.08 15.31
C GLU A 114 6.63 -4.44 14.21
N ILE A 115 5.42 -4.86 14.59
CA ILE A 115 4.37 -5.23 13.64
C ILE A 115 3.52 -4.00 13.28
N VAL A 116 3.59 -3.60 12.01
CA VAL A 116 2.78 -2.54 11.42
C VAL A 116 1.77 -3.17 10.45
N PHE A 117 0.48 -3.03 10.74
CA PHE A 117 -0.57 -3.44 9.79
C PHE A 117 -0.64 -2.47 8.62
N THR A 118 -0.67 -3.02 7.40
CA THR A 118 -0.88 -2.29 6.14
C THR A 118 -2.06 -2.91 5.39
N SER A 119 -2.52 -2.27 4.32
CA SER A 119 -3.58 -2.80 3.45
C SER A 119 -3.13 -3.99 2.59
N GLY A 120 -1.83 -4.28 2.51
CA GLY A 120 -1.28 -5.41 1.78
C GLY A 120 0.20 -5.27 1.46
N GLY A 121 0.75 -6.26 0.71
CA GLY A 121 2.18 -6.32 0.38
C GLY A 121 2.68 -5.09 -0.37
N THR A 122 1.92 -4.57 -1.35
CA THR A 122 2.33 -3.36 -2.08
C THR A 122 2.51 -2.14 -1.17
N GLU A 123 1.62 -1.94 -0.20
CA GLU A 123 1.78 -0.83 0.76
C GLU A 123 2.96 -1.07 1.69
N ALA A 124 3.15 -2.31 2.20
CA ALA A 124 4.28 -2.65 3.06
C ALA A 124 5.64 -2.41 2.37
N ASP A 125 5.78 -2.87 1.12
CA ASP A 125 6.97 -2.70 0.30
C ASP A 125 7.29 -1.21 0.07
N ASN A 126 6.26 -0.42 -0.30
CA ASN A 126 6.44 1.01 -0.54
C ASN A 126 6.73 1.76 0.76
N LEU A 127 6.12 1.35 1.89
CA LEU A 127 6.40 1.90 3.21
C LEU A 127 7.87 1.69 3.60
N ALA A 128 8.43 0.51 3.35
CA ALA A 128 9.83 0.22 3.62
C ALA A 128 10.77 1.09 2.75
N VAL A 129 10.54 1.13 1.43
CA VAL A 129 11.40 1.86 0.49
C VAL A 129 11.33 3.38 0.68
N TYR A 130 10.13 3.94 0.77
CA TYR A 130 9.98 5.39 0.97
C TYR A 130 10.32 5.80 2.42
N GLY A 131 10.02 4.94 3.38
CA GLY A 131 10.36 5.15 4.79
C GLY A 131 11.87 5.20 5.03
N SER A 132 12.66 4.43 4.29
CA SER A 132 14.12 4.40 4.46
C SER A 132 14.83 5.67 3.97
N VAL A 133 14.24 6.42 3.04
CA VAL A 133 14.80 7.68 2.52
C VAL A 133 14.19 8.93 3.16
N GLY A 134 13.02 8.81 3.79
CA GLY A 134 12.38 9.88 4.55
C GLY A 134 11.67 10.96 3.70
N PRO A 135 11.02 11.94 4.35
CA PRO A 135 10.13 12.92 3.72
C PRO A 135 10.84 13.96 2.81
N GLY A 136 12.18 13.96 2.77
CA GLY A 136 12.98 14.78 1.88
C GLY A 136 13.31 14.12 0.53
N GLY A 137 12.89 12.87 0.32
CA GLY A 137 13.41 12.01 -0.74
C GLY A 137 14.87 11.60 -0.45
N PRO A 138 15.60 11.04 -1.44
CA PRO A 138 17.04 10.83 -1.33
C PRO A 138 17.75 12.18 -1.20
N ARG A 139 17.86 12.67 0.03
CA ARG A 139 18.61 13.87 0.41
C ARG A 139 19.31 13.48 1.70
N GLU A 140 20.63 13.70 1.74
CA GLU A 140 21.56 13.17 2.75
C GLU A 140 22.02 11.72 2.51
N GLY A 141 22.23 11.34 1.23
CA GLY A 141 23.07 10.18 0.90
C GLY A 141 22.57 8.86 1.46
N ARG A 142 21.28 8.57 1.37
CA ARG A 142 20.73 7.25 1.67
C ARG A 142 20.06 6.69 0.43
N SER A 143 20.82 5.95 -0.35
CA SER A 143 20.30 5.24 -1.53
C SER A 143 19.69 3.89 -1.12
N VAL A 144 18.86 3.34 -2.00
CA VAL A 144 18.28 1.99 -1.81
C VAL A 144 18.85 1.08 -2.87
N VAL A 145 19.23 -0.13 -2.49
CA VAL A 145 19.61 -1.21 -3.42
C VAL A 145 18.53 -2.28 -3.38
N CYS A 146 18.14 -2.81 -4.53
CA CYS A 146 17.27 -3.99 -4.58
C CYS A 146 17.76 -5.03 -5.58
N SER A 147 17.27 -6.27 -5.46
CA SER A 147 17.53 -7.29 -6.48
C SER A 147 16.81 -6.97 -7.80
N SER A 148 17.39 -7.36 -8.93
CA SER A 148 16.78 -7.16 -10.26
C SER A 148 15.55 -8.04 -10.51
N ILE A 149 15.24 -8.97 -9.60
CA ILE A 149 14.11 -9.91 -9.65
C ILE A 149 13.02 -9.62 -8.61
N GLU A 150 13.09 -8.46 -7.95
CA GLU A 150 12.05 -7.99 -7.04
C GLU A 150 10.67 -7.87 -7.70
N HIS A 151 9.61 -7.99 -6.90
CA HIS A 151 8.26 -7.66 -7.33
C HIS A 151 8.16 -6.17 -7.75
N PRO A 152 7.27 -5.78 -8.70
CA PRO A 152 7.11 -4.39 -9.12
C PRO A 152 6.83 -3.41 -7.97
N ALA A 153 6.28 -3.87 -6.85
CA ALA A 153 6.05 -3.05 -5.66
C ALA A 153 7.33 -2.56 -4.97
N ILE A 154 8.49 -3.20 -5.20
CA ILE A 154 9.82 -2.72 -4.76
C ILE A 154 10.59 -2.07 -5.92
N ARG A 155 10.67 -2.71 -7.10
CA ARG A 155 11.48 -2.17 -8.21
C ARG A 155 11.01 -0.79 -8.66
N THR A 156 9.70 -0.59 -8.75
CA THR A 156 9.12 0.68 -9.20
C THR A 156 9.48 1.84 -8.27
N PRO A 157 9.24 1.75 -6.93
CA PRO A 157 9.65 2.83 -6.04
C PRO A 157 11.17 3.00 -5.98
N VAL A 158 11.98 1.93 -6.00
CA VAL A 158 13.46 2.02 -6.00
C VAL A 158 13.96 2.79 -7.23
N ARG A 159 13.47 2.47 -8.44
CA ARG A 159 13.79 3.23 -9.66
C ARG A 159 13.36 4.68 -9.55
N ARG A 160 12.16 4.93 -9.01
CA ARG A 160 11.59 6.29 -8.91
C ARG A 160 12.45 7.19 -8.02
N ILE A 161 13.09 6.63 -7.00
CA ILE A 161 14.00 7.35 -6.10
C ILE A 161 15.47 7.30 -6.55
N GLY A 162 15.76 6.75 -7.73
CA GLY A 162 17.13 6.66 -8.24
C GLY A 162 18.02 5.67 -7.49
N GLY A 163 17.45 4.63 -6.88
CA GLY A 163 18.22 3.54 -6.27
C GLY A 163 18.86 2.61 -7.29
N PHE A 164 19.57 1.61 -6.79
CA PHE A 164 20.35 0.65 -7.59
C PHE A 164 19.64 -0.70 -7.68
N GLU A 165 19.88 -1.41 -8.79
CA GLU A 165 19.47 -2.80 -8.98
C GLU A 165 20.69 -3.69 -9.14
N VAL A 166 20.74 -4.81 -8.42
CA VAL A 166 21.81 -5.81 -8.50
C VAL A 166 21.33 -7.03 -9.26
N GLY A 167 22.20 -7.57 -10.11
CA GLY A 167 21.96 -8.77 -10.89
C GLY A 167 21.74 -10.03 -10.04
N VAL A 168 21.27 -11.07 -10.70
CA VAL A 168 21.17 -12.43 -10.14
C VAL A 168 21.90 -13.43 -11.03
N ASP A 169 22.26 -14.57 -10.47
CA ASP A 169 22.80 -15.70 -11.23
C ASP A 169 21.71 -16.45 -12.02
N ALA A 170 22.12 -17.49 -12.75
CA ALA A 170 21.21 -18.31 -13.55
C ALA A 170 20.16 -19.10 -12.72
N THR A 171 20.32 -19.16 -11.40
CA THR A 171 19.36 -19.78 -10.48
C THR A 171 18.42 -18.77 -9.84
N GLY A 172 18.61 -17.47 -10.08
CA GLY A 172 17.81 -16.40 -9.49
C GLY A 172 18.28 -15.98 -8.10
N ARG A 173 19.54 -16.26 -7.73
CA ARG A 173 20.14 -15.78 -6.48
C ARG A 173 20.92 -14.50 -6.71
N VAL A 174 20.89 -13.59 -5.74
CA VAL A 174 21.60 -12.31 -5.82
C VAL A 174 23.10 -12.54 -6.01
N ASP A 175 23.68 -11.83 -6.98
CA ASP A 175 25.13 -11.78 -7.14
C ASP A 175 25.73 -10.95 -6.00
N LEU A 176 26.31 -11.63 -5.02
CA LEU A 176 26.88 -11.00 -3.83
C LEU A 176 28.13 -10.16 -4.15
N ALA A 177 28.90 -10.51 -5.19
CA ALA A 177 30.05 -9.71 -5.60
C ALA A 177 29.58 -8.39 -6.23
N ALA A 178 28.57 -8.44 -7.10
CA ALA A 178 27.95 -7.25 -7.67
C ALA A 178 27.27 -6.38 -6.58
N LEU A 179 26.68 -6.99 -5.55
CA LEU A 179 26.13 -6.28 -4.40
C LEU A 179 27.23 -5.54 -3.63
N GLU A 180 28.33 -6.21 -3.28
CA GLU A 180 29.47 -5.61 -2.58
C GLU A 180 30.08 -4.44 -3.36
N GLU A 181 30.28 -4.62 -4.67
CA GLU A 181 30.76 -3.55 -5.57
C GLU A 181 29.80 -2.35 -5.57
N THR A 182 28.49 -2.60 -5.66
CA THR A 182 27.47 -1.54 -5.66
C THR A 182 27.48 -0.75 -4.35
N LEU A 183 27.56 -1.44 -3.22
CA LEU A 183 27.60 -0.82 -1.88
C LEU A 183 28.88 0.01 -1.70
N THR A 184 30.02 -0.51 -2.14
CA THR A 184 31.32 0.17 -2.06
C THR A 184 31.32 1.43 -2.92
N ALA A 185 30.89 1.31 -4.18
CA ALA A 185 30.86 2.44 -5.10
C ALA A 185 29.87 3.53 -4.67
N ALA A 186 28.73 3.17 -4.07
CA ALA A 186 27.78 4.12 -3.50
C ALA A 186 28.39 4.87 -2.29
N SER A 187 29.09 4.16 -1.41
CA SER A 187 29.81 4.77 -0.29
C SER A 187 30.89 5.75 -0.78
N ASP A 188 31.70 5.35 -1.77
CA ASP A 188 32.78 6.19 -2.31
C ASP A 188 32.28 7.47 -2.97
N ARG A 189 31.06 7.45 -3.54
CA ARG A 189 30.40 8.63 -4.12
C ARG A 189 29.72 9.53 -3.09
N GLY A 190 29.77 9.19 -1.79
CA GLY A 190 29.12 9.95 -0.73
C GLY A 190 27.60 9.76 -0.69
N GLU A 191 27.10 8.65 -1.24
CA GLU A 191 25.69 8.27 -1.24
C GLU A 191 25.50 6.88 -0.61
N PRO A 192 25.86 6.69 0.68
CA PRO A 192 25.79 5.39 1.31
C PRO A 192 24.39 4.76 1.21
N VAL A 193 24.34 3.44 1.14
CA VAL A 193 23.08 2.72 0.99
C VAL A 193 22.42 2.59 2.37
N GLY A 194 21.20 3.11 2.50
CA GLY A 194 20.41 3.07 3.73
C GLY A 194 19.52 1.84 3.85
N LEU A 195 19.24 1.17 2.72
CA LEU A 195 18.41 -0.04 2.66
C LEU A 195 18.89 -0.95 1.53
N VAL A 196 19.05 -2.23 1.84
CA VAL A 196 19.17 -3.31 0.87
C VAL A 196 17.89 -4.15 0.96
N SER A 197 17.21 -4.34 -0.17
CA SER A 197 15.99 -5.13 -0.28
C SER A 197 16.21 -6.33 -1.19
N VAL A 198 15.98 -7.53 -0.67
CA VAL A 198 16.06 -8.79 -1.42
C VAL A 198 14.83 -9.63 -1.07
N ILE A 199 14.06 -10.02 -2.10
CA ILE A 199 12.91 -10.89 -1.97
C ILE A 199 13.35 -12.26 -1.44
N LEU A 200 12.70 -12.73 -0.38
CA LEU A 200 13.06 -14.00 0.25
C LEU A 200 12.80 -15.21 -0.67
N VAL A 201 11.66 -15.19 -1.37
CA VAL A 201 11.28 -16.21 -2.35
C VAL A 201 10.73 -15.52 -3.59
N ASN A 202 11.32 -15.78 -4.75
CA ASN A 202 10.83 -15.20 -5.99
C ASN A 202 9.46 -15.78 -6.37
N ASN A 203 8.49 -14.90 -6.62
CA ASN A 203 7.10 -15.26 -6.90
C ASN A 203 6.88 -15.88 -8.29
N GLU A 204 7.86 -15.84 -9.19
CA GLU A 204 7.77 -16.42 -10.54
C GLU A 204 8.46 -17.79 -10.63
N VAL A 205 9.72 -17.87 -10.15
CA VAL A 205 10.54 -19.09 -10.29
C VAL A 205 10.72 -19.88 -8.99
N GLY A 206 10.27 -19.36 -7.84
CA GLY A 206 10.32 -20.06 -6.55
C GLY A 206 11.70 -20.16 -5.90
N THR A 207 12.72 -19.52 -6.47
CA THR A 207 14.07 -19.47 -5.90
C THR A 207 14.05 -18.80 -4.52
N ILE A 208 14.73 -19.41 -3.57
CA ILE A 208 15.00 -18.86 -2.24
C ILE A 208 16.36 -18.16 -2.27
N ALA A 209 16.37 -16.90 -1.82
CA ALA A 209 17.55 -16.04 -1.76
C ALA A 209 18.63 -16.55 -0.81
#